data_AF-A0A7J6VAD9-F1
#
_entry.id   AF-A0A7J6VAD9-F1
#
_cell.length_a   1.000
_cell.length_b   1.000
_cell.length_c   1.000
_cell.angle_alpha   90.00
_cell.angle_beta   90.00
_cell.angle_gamma   90.00
#
_symmetry.space_group_name_H-M   'P 1'
#
loop_
_entity.id
_entity.type
_entity.pdbx_description
1 polymer ?
#
loop_
_entity_poly.entity_id
_entity_poly.type
_entity_poly.pdbx_seq_one_letter_code
_entity_poly.pdbx_strand_id
1 'polypeptide(L)'
;MYICKHLCQETGGFYTVALDESHFKELVLEHVPPPPAIAEFAICGLTLVSSPHLASSYHHLFPITTFNEVASTILNNPHRKLPKTCFGCQQTLPVPGKKPSLRVACPKCNQHFCLDCDIYIHENLHNCPGCESQNSKAVTEE
;
A
#
# COMPACT_ATOMS: atom_id res chain seq x y z
N MET A 1 -33.76 -8.86 -22.78
CA MET A 1 -32.34 -8.92 -22.38
C MET A 1 -31.46 -9.71 -23.37
N TYR A 2 -31.84 -9.84 -24.65
CA TYR A 2 -31.03 -10.53 -25.67
C TYR A 2 -30.16 -9.57 -26.48
N ILE A 3 -30.62 -8.33 -26.64
CA ILE A 3 -29.96 -7.30 -27.45
C ILE A 3 -28.60 -6.93 -26.85
N CYS A 4 -28.54 -6.64 -25.54
CA CYS A 4 -27.28 -6.30 -24.87
C CYS A 4 -26.28 -7.45 -24.89
N LYS A 5 -26.76 -8.69 -24.68
CA LYS A 5 -25.93 -9.90 -24.79
C LYS A 5 -25.35 -10.07 -26.19
N HIS A 6 -26.18 -9.88 -27.23
CA HIS A 6 -25.76 -9.99 -28.62
C HIS A 6 -24.76 -8.89 -29.01
N LEU A 7 -25.01 -7.63 -28.59
CA LEU A 7 -24.08 -6.52 -28.82
C LEU A 7 -22.70 -6.80 -28.23
N CYS A 8 -22.63 -7.29 -26.98
CA CYS A 8 -21.36 -7.64 -26.36
C CYS A 8 -20.64 -8.79 -27.08
N GLN A 9 -21.38 -9.77 -27.62
CA GLN A 9 -20.79 -10.85 -28.43
C GLN A 9 -20.18 -10.32 -29.74
N GLU A 10 -20.86 -9.39 -30.42
CA GLU A 10 -20.38 -8.78 -31.66
C GLU A 10 -19.17 -7.86 -31.43
N THR A 11 -19.13 -7.13 -30.31
CA THR A 11 -18.03 -6.21 -29.98
C THR A 11 -16.85 -6.88 -29.26
N GLY A 12 -16.97 -8.17 -28.92
CA GLY A 12 -15.98 -8.88 -28.09
C GLY A 12 -15.97 -8.40 -26.63
N GLY A 13 -17.00 -7.69 -26.18
CA GLY A 13 -17.20 -7.27 -24.79
C GLY A 13 -17.89 -8.33 -23.93
N PHE A 14 -17.97 -8.06 -22.63
CA PHE A 14 -18.62 -8.95 -21.66
C PHE A 14 -19.99 -8.40 -21.25
N TYR A 15 -20.93 -9.30 -20.93
CA TYR A 15 -22.26 -8.93 -20.48
C TYR A 15 -22.66 -9.73 -19.25
N THR A 16 -22.82 -9.02 -18.12
CA THR A 16 -23.24 -9.59 -16.83
C THR A 16 -24.27 -8.66 -16.18
N VAL A 17 -25.19 -9.22 -15.39
CA VAL A 17 -26.21 -8.46 -14.66
C VAL A 17 -25.95 -8.57 -13.17
N ALA A 18 -25.83 -7.42 -12.50
CA ALA A 18 -25.71 -7.37 -11.05
C ALA A 18 -26.96 -7.94 -10.38
N LEU A 19 -26.75 -8.84 -9.42
CA LEU A 19 -27.82 -9.51 -8.67
C LEU A 19 -28.04 -8.85 -7.29
N ASP A 20 -27.01 -8.17 -6.79
CA ASP A 20 -26.99 -7.43 -5.52
C ASP A 20 -25.89 -6.35 -5.53
N GLU A 21 -25.78 -5.57 -4.45
CA GLU A 21 -24.81 -4.48 -4.32
C GLU A 21 -23.35 -4.97 -4.27
N SER A 22 -23.09 -6.15 -3.69
CA SER A 22 -21.73 -6.71 -3.59
C SER A 22 -21.26 -7.17 -4.96
N HIS A 23 -22.13 -7.89 -5.68
CA HIS A 23 -21.89 -8.32 -7.06
C HIS A 23 -21.72 -7.10 -8.00
N PHE A 24 -22.44 -6.00 -7.77
CA PHE A 24 -22.22 -4.78 -8.55
C PHE A 24 -20.81 -4.19 -8.34
N LYS A 25 -20.32 -4.15 -7.09
CA LYS A 25 -18.96 -3.66 -6.79
C LYS A 25 -17.90 -4.55 -7.44
N GLU A 26 -18.08 -5.87 -7.39
CA GLU A 26 -17.19 -6.82 -8.07
C GLU A 26 -17.17 -6.60 -9.59
N LEU A 27 -18.35 -6.48 -10.23
CA LEU A 27 -18.45 -6.22 -11.67
C LEU A 27 -17.80 -4.90 -12.08
N VAL A 28 -17.93 -3.85 -11.27
CA VAL A 28 -17.27 -2.56 -11.53
C VAL A 28 -15.75 -2.69 -11.38
N LEU A 29 -15.27 -3.41 -10.37
CA LEU A 29 -13.84 -3.65 -10.14
C LEU A 29 -13.20 -4.49 -11.25
N GLU A 30 -13.93 -5.43 -11.84
CA GLU A 30 -13.46 -6.25 -12.97
C GLU A 30 -13.15 -5.42 -14.23
N HIS A 31 -13.80 -4.26 -14.40
CA HIS A 31 -13.57 -3.34 -15.52
C HIS A 31 -12.55 -2.23 -15.23
N VAL A 32 -11.99 -2.18 -14.02
CA VAL A 32 -10.90 -1.27 -13.65
C VAL A 32 -9.60 -1.56 -14.41
N PRO A 33 -9.12 -2.83 -14.52
CA PRO A 33 -7.98 -3.13 -15.37
C PRO A 33 -8.41 -2.91 -16.84
N PRO A 34 -7.67 -2.09 -17.62
CA PRO A 34 -7.98 -1.94 -19.03
C PRO A 34 -7.90 -3.32 -19.70
N PRO A 35 -8.92 -3.73 -20.49
CA PRO A 35 -8.83 -4.98 -21.24
C PRO A 35 -7.54 -4.95 -22.06
N PRO A 36 -6.81 -6.08 -22.17
CA PRO A 36 -5.54 -6.12 -22.88
C PRO A 36 -5.77 -5.56 -24.28
N ALA A 37 -5.22 -4.37 -24.54
CA ALA A 37 -5.27 -3.80 -25.86
C ALA A 37 -4.59 -4.81 -26.79
N ILE A 38 -5.29 -5.25 -27.82
CA ILE A 38 -4.71 -6.00 -28.94
C ILE A 38 -3.45 -5.25 -29.38
N ALA A 39 -2.29 -5.84 -29.10
CA ALA A 39 -0.98 -5.29 -29.41
C ALA A 39 -0.72 -5.20 -30.93
N GLU A 40 -1.72 -5.52 -31.75
CA GLU A 40 -1.67 -5.55 -33.21
C GLU A 40 -1.64 -4.15 -33.85
N PHE A 41 -1.82 -3.07 -33.08
CA PHE A 41 -1.66 -1.68 -33.54
C PHE A 41 -0.42 -0.95 -32.99
N ALA A 42 0.47 -1.64 -32.25
CA ALA A 42 1.72 -1.05 -31.80
C ALA A 42 2.77 -1.10 -32.92
N ILE A 43 2.93 0.01 -33.65
CA ILE A 43 3.88 0.18 -34.79
C ILE A 43 5.33 -0.22 -34.42
N CYS A 44 5.68 -0.28 -33.14
CA CYS A 44 7.04 -0.60 -32.66
C CYS A 44 7.18 -1.90 -31.86
N GLY A 45 6.12 -2.70 -31.64
CA GLY A 45 6.21 -3.95 -30.87
C GLY A 45 6.70 -3.81 -29.41
N LEU A 46 6.74 -2.57 -28.89
CA LEU A 46 7.17 -2.29 -27.52
C LEU A 46 5.96 -2.34 -26.58
N THR A 47 6.08 -3.09 -25.48
CA THR A 47 5.11 -3.07 -24.39
C THR A 47 5.20 -1.73 -23.66
N LEU A 48 4.31 -0.80 -23.99
CA LEU A 48 4.18 0.46 -23.28
C LEU A 48 3.35 0.24 -22.01
N VAL A 49 4.02 0.03 -20.88
CA VAL A 49 3.36 0.01 -19.56
C VAL A 49 3.36 1.43 -19.00
N SER A 50 2.19 1.93 -18.62
CA SER A 50 2.09 3.25 -18.01
C SER A 50 2.75 3.28 -16.62
N SER A 51 3.39 4.40 -16.28
CA SER A 51 3.96 4.64 -14.95
C SER A 51 3.00 4.33 -13.79
N PRO A 52 1.69 4.65 -13.82
CA PRO A 52 0.77 4.26 -12.75
C PRO A 52 0.49 2.75 -12.67
N HIS A 53 0.47 2.03 -13.80
CA HIS A 53 0.30 0.57 -13.79
C HIS A 53 1.54 -0.14 -13.21
N LEU A 54 2.73 0.38 -13.53
CA LEU A 54 3.96 -0.05 -12.87
C LEU A 54 3.93 0.31 -11.37
N ALA A 55 3.65 1.57 -11.02
CA ALA A 55 3.53 2.07 -9.64
C ALA A 55 2.64 1.18 -8.76
N SER A 56 1.44 0.84 -9.25
CA SER A 56 0.52 -0.04 -8.52
C SER A 56 1.03 -1.48 -8.41
N SER A 57 1.79 -1.97 -9.40
CA SER A 57 2.38 -3.31 -9.37
C SER A 57 3.63 -3.38 -8.46
N TYR A 58 4.33 -2.26 -8.26
CA TYR A 58 5.54 -2.20 -7.42
C TYR A 58 5.27 -2.61 -5.97
N HIS A 59 4.06 -2.38 -5.44
CA HIS A 59 3.71 -2.76 -4.06
C HIS A 59 3.80 -4.28 -3.82
N HIS A 60 3.51 -5.09 -4.84
CA HIS A 60 3.61 -6.56 -4.77
C HIS A 60 4.99 -7.08 -5.15
N LEU A 61 5.71 -6.37 -6.04
CA LEU A 61 7.05 -6.76 -6.48
C LEU A 61 8.12 -6.46 -5.41
N PHE A 62 7.91 -5.43 -4.59
CA PHE A 62 8.83 -5.01 -3.54
C PHE A 62 8.06 -4.62 -2.27
N PRO A 63 7.49 -5.61 -1.55
CA PRO A 63 6.75 -5.33 -0.32
C PRO A 63 7.67 -4.65 0.70
N ILE A 64 7.12 -3.72 1.46
CA ILE A 64 7.87 -3.08 2.53
C ILE A 64 8.23 -4.11 3.61
N THR A 65 9.40 -3.93 4.22
CA THR A 65 9.85 -4.81 5.29
C THR A 65 8.97 -4.59 6.52
N THR A 66 8.46 -5.70 7.07
CA THR A 66 7.73 -5.72 8.35
C THR A 66 8.50 -5.00 9.44
N PHE A 67 7.80 -4.21 10.26
CA PHE A 67 8.44 -3.51 11.36
C PHE A 67 8.72 -4.46 12.53
N ASN A 68 9.81 -4.19 13.26
CA ASN A 68 10.22 -4.99 14.39
C ASN A 68 9.48 -4.56 15.65
N GLU A 69 8.93 -5.52 16.39
CA GLU A 69 8.36 -5.26 17.71
C GLU A 69 9.42 -4.77 18.70
N VAL A 70 9.11 -3.71 19.44
CA VAL A 70 10.01 -3.16 20.46
C VAL A 70 9.67 -3.80 21.81
N ALA A 71 10.52 -4.73 22.24
CA ALA A 71 10.33 -5.49 23.48
C ALA A 71 10.23 -4.59 24.73
N SER A 72 9.32 -4.97 25.65
CA SER A 72 9.06 -4.23 26.90
C SER A 72 10.27 -4.12 27.83
N THR A 73 11.24 -5.03 27.73
CA THR A 73 12.51 -4.99 28.46
C THR A 73 13.35 -3.75 28.12
N ILE A 74 13.33 -3.30 26.87
CA ILE A 74 14.01 -2.06 26.44
C ILE A 74 13.23 -0.83 26.95
N LEU A 75 11.90 -0.94 26.99
CA LEU A 75 11.00 0.13 27.41
C LEU A 75 11.13 0.46 28.91
N ASN A 76 11.58 -0.50 29.71
CA ASN A 76 11.78 -0.36 31.16
C ASN A 76 13.16 0.18 31.55
N ASN A 77 14.07 0.43 30.60
CA ASN A 77 15.41 0.90 30.92
C ASN A 77 15.45 2.44 31.04
N PRO A 78 15.69 3.01 32.23
CA PRO A 78 15.69 4.47 32.46
C PRO A 78 16.80 5.22 31.72
N HIS A 79 17.80 4.53 31.17
CA HIS A 79 18.90 5.15 30.42
C HIS A 79 18.65 5.30 28.91
N ARG A 80 17.59 4.72 28.34
CA ARG A 80 17.28 4.88 26.90
C ARG A 80 16.07 5.78 26.68
N LYS A 81 16.30 6.99 26.14
CA LYS A 81 15.24 7.87 25.64
C LYS A 81 14.67 7.31 24.33
N LEU A 82 13.54 6.60 24.42
CA LEU A 82 12.77 6.26 23.23
C LEU A 82 11.84 7.42 22.83
N PRO A 83 11.43 7.51 21.54
CA PRO A 83 10.41 8.45 21.11
C PRO A 83 9.12 8.27 21.90
N LYS A 84 8.51 9.40 22.30
CA LYS A 84 7.22 9.41 23.01
C LYS A 84 6.03 9.43 22.05
N THR A 85 6.25 9.78 20.79
CA THR A 85 5.22 9.96 19.77
C THR A 85 5.47 9.06 18.57
N CYS A 86 4.41 8.66 17.91
CA CYS A 86 4.44 7.93 16.65
C CYS A 86 4.94 8.86 15.53
N PHE A 87 5.87 8.40 14.70
CA PHE A 87 6.38 9.20 13.59
C PHE A 87 5.30 9.49 12.54
N GLY A 88 4.34 8.58 12.33
CA GLY A 88 3.26 8.74 11.35
C GLY A 88 2.14 9.67 11.81
N CYS A 89 1.46 9.31 12.91
CA CYS A 89 0.26 10.02 13.37
C CYS A 89 0.50 11.02 14.52
N GLN A 90 1.75 11.12 15.01
CA GLN A 90 2.14 12.00 16.13
C GLN A 90 1.47 11.68 17.48
N GLN A 91 0.62 10.66 17.56
CA GLN A 91 -0.01 10.23 18.80
C GLN A 91 1.02 9.68 19.80
N THR A 92 0.69 9.77 21.09
CA THR A 92 1.56 9.26 22.16
C THR A 92 1.69 7.73 22.07
N LEU A 93 2.91 7.24 21.93
CA LEU A 93 3.18 5.82 21.89
C LEU A 93 2.98 5.20 23.29
N PRO A 94 2.54 3.94 23.36
CA PRO A 94 2.37 3.24 24.63
C PRO A 94 3.67 3.24 25.44
N VAL A 95 3.53 3.53 26.72
CA VAL A 95 4.58 3.51 27.75
C VAL A 95 4.37 2.22 28.56
N PRO A 96 5.42 1.56 29.08
CA PRO A 96 5.25 0.27 29.72
C PRO A 96 4.40 0.44 30.97
N GLY A 97 3.43 -0.47 31.16
CA GLY A 97 2.69 -0.61 32.41
C GLY A 97 1.26 -0.07 32.45
N LYS A 98 0.70 0.47 31.34
CA LYS A 98 -0.71 0.91 31.36
C LYS A 98 -1.69 0.18 30.44
N LYS A 99 -1.28 -0.41 29.31
CA LYS A 99 -2.07 -1.32 28.44
C LYS A 99 -1.10 -2.11 27.52
N PRO A 100 -1.47 -3.31 27.01
CA PRO A 100 -0.68 -4.02 26.02
C PRO A 100 -0.88 -3.39 24.64
N SER A 101 -0.42 -2.15 24.44
CA SER A 101 -0.38 -1.57 23.11
C SER A 101 1.04 -1.68 22.54
N LEU A 102 1.10 -2.28 21.35
CA LEU A 102 2.34 -2.68 20.68
C LEU A 102 3.00 -1.46 20.05
N ARG A 103 4.32 -1.36 20.24
CA ARG A 103 5.20 -0.38 19.60
C ARG A 103 6.07 -1.12 18.62
N VAL A 104 6.10 -0.64 17.38
CA VAL A 104 6.94 -1.22 16.32
C VAL A 104 7.95 -0.19 15.80
N ALA A 105 9.06 -0.67 15.26
CA ALA A 105 10.12 0.16 14.70
C ALA A 105 10.54 -0.34 13.31
N CYS A 106 10.70 0.60 12.37
CA CYS A 106 11.20 0.27 11.05
C CYS A 106 12.69 -0.15 11.12
N PRO A 107 13.09 -1.32 10.58
CA PRO A 107 14.48 -1.78 10.64
C PRO A 107 15.47 -0.93 9.82
N LYS A 108 14.97 -0.13 8.87
CA LYS A 108 15.80 0.70 8.00
C LYS A 108 16.11 2.07 8.61
N CYS A 109 15.07 2.82 8.98
CA CYS A 109 15.22 4.20 9.47
C CYS A 109 15.17 4.32 11.01
N ASN A 110 14.89 3.23 11.73
CA ASN A 110 14.73 3.17 13.19
C ASN A 110 13.64 4.10 13.76
N GLN A 111 12.72 4.60 12.91
CA GLN A 111 11.56 5.36 13.38
C GLN A 111 10.49 4.46 13.98
N HIS A 112 9.75 5.01 14.92
CA HIS A 112 8.78 4.26 15.73
C HIS A 112 7.34 4.60 15.34
N PHE A 113 6.49 3.58 15.30
CA PHE A 113 5.10 3.68 14.88
C PHE A 113 4.17 2.99 15.88
N CYS A 114 2.91 3.44 15.93
CA CYS A 114 1.82 2.71 16.58
C CYS A 114 1.31 1.60 15.66
N LEU A 115 0.56 0.65 16.22
CA LEU A 115 -0.02 -0.46 15.46
C LEU A 115 -0.94 0.01 14.32
N ASP A 116 -1.73 1.07 14.52
CA ASP A 116 -2.62 1.57 13.47
C ASP A 116 -1.84 2.14 12.28
N CYS A 117 -0.74 2.84 12.56
CA CYS A 117 0.16 3.32 11.51
C CYS A 117 0.89 2.16 10.84
N ASP A 118 1.26 1.12 11.57
CA ASP A 118 1.88 -0.08 11.01
C ASP A 118 0.97 -0.75 9.97
N ILE A 119 -0.29 -0.99 10.35
CA ILE A 119 -1.31 -1.55 9.45
C ILE A 119 -1.52 -0.64 8.24
N TYR A 120 -1.70 0.67 8.45
CA TYR A 120 -1.90 1.59 7.35
C TYR A 120 -0.71 1.62 6.38
N ILE A 121 0.52 1.56 6.91
CA ILE A 121 1.74 1.56 6.12
C ILE A 121 1.87 0.28 5.28
N HIS A 122 1.54 -0.89 5.83
CA HIS A 122 1.66 -2.17 5.13
C HIS A 122 0.50 -2.48 4.17
N GLU A 123 -0.72 -2.03 4.47
CA GLU A 123 -1.92 -2.37 3.69
C GLU A 123 -2.33 -1.29 2.67
N ASN A 124 -1.99 -0.02 2.92
CA ASN A 124 -2.50 1.10 2.12
C ASN A 124 -1.36 1.94 1.52
N LEU A 125 -0.48 2.46 2.36
CA LEU A 125 0.54 3.42 1.93
C LEU A 125 1.71 2.76 1.18
N HIS A 126 2.07 1.53 1.55
CA HIS A 126 3.18 0.74 1.01
C HIS A 126 4.52 1.48 0.95
N ASN A 127 4.69 2.51 1.79
CA ASN A 127 5.90 3.32 1.91
C ASN A 127 6.09 3.69 3.38
N CYS A 128 7.32 3.59 3.88
CA CYS A 128 7.63 3.99 5.25
C CYS A 128 7.88 5.51 5.30
N PRO A 129 7.05 6.31 6.00
CA PRO A 129 7.23 7.77 6.07
C PRO A 129 8.60 8.17 6.64
N GLY A 130 9.16 7.35 7.54
CA GLY A 130 10.48 7.58 8.11
C GLY A 130 11.61 7.46 7.09
N CYS A 131 11.57 6.45 6.22
CA CYS A 131 12.57 6.27 5.17
C CYS A 131 12.49 7.38 4.12
N GLU A 132 11.28 7.71 3.66
CA GLU A 132 11.06 8.77 2.67
C GLU A 132 11.52 10.15 3.18
N SER A 133 11.28 10.45 4.46
CA SER A 133 11.73 11.72 5.08
C SER A 133 13.25 11.85 5.20
N GLN A 134 13.98 10.73 5.25
CA GLN A 134 15.44 10.72 5.33
C GLN A 134 16.06 10.76 3.93
N ASN A 135 15.40 10.19 2.93
CA ASN A 135 15.81 10.24 1.53
C ASN A 135 15.85 11.69 0.98
N SER A 136 14.97 12.56 1.49
CA SER A 136 14.92 13.98 1.09
C SER A 136 16.11 14.81 1.60
N LYS A 137 16.93 14.29 2.54
CA LYS A 137 18.10 15.01 3.09
C LYS A 137 19.40 14.74 2.31
N ALA A 138 19.42 13.75 1.42
CA ALA A 138 20.62 13.39 0.66
C ALA A 138 20.82 14.24 -0.61
N VAL A 139 19.88 15.14 -0.95
CA VAL A 139 19.89 15.90 -2.22
C VAL A 139 20.45 17.33 -2.06
N THR A 140 20.87 17.74 -0.85
CA THR A 140 21.36 19.11 -0.61
C THR A 140 22.87 19.26 -0.43
N GLU A 141 23.67 18.24 -0.76
CA GLU A 141 25.13 18.33 -0.71
C GLU A 141 25.77 17.81 -2.01
N GLU A 142 25.61 18.56 -3.11
CA GLU A 142 26.62 18.72 -4.19
C GLU A 142 26.56 20.15 -4.73
#